data_AF-A0A5R9K7Z7-F1
#
_entry.id   AF-A0A5R9K7Z7-F1
#
_cell.length_a   1.000
_cell.length_b   1.000
_cell.length_c   1.000
_cell.angle_alpha   90.00
_cell.angle_beta   90.00
_cell.angle_gamma   90.00
#
_symmetry.space_group_name_H-M   'P 1'
#
loop_
_entity.id
_entity.type
_entity.pdbx_description
1 polymer ?
#
loop_
_entity_poly.entity_id
_entity_poly.type
_entity_poly.pdbx_seq_one_letter_code
_entity_poly.pdbx_strand_id
1 'polypeptide(L)'
;MFYYFSRFLVRLALPVYLKKLCVVNFDKLPKRTPMLLASNHPDSFFDAVVIGSVLDKPIHTLTRGDVFKKPAVAFWLRQINLIPVFRGSEGRQYLKNHDNTAQESHNALKAGDSVVVFSEGVCVNEWRLRPLGKGTARMAHQIWFSDDALPDMKVIPTGVNYEHFRGPGKRVMLRFGKEISQDDILTSPLEYEKWLREFNEILTVRMNNEILTLPADLPKDEHTKELNAFFENCTVPERGNALFRAIGWLGRTIHKPLYSFFEKKAAKLTARSVFYDSVLFGLLMYLYPLTVLLLSVILGIFAGWQAGLILFFALPLLAWFCGRYYK
;
A
#
# COMPACT_ATOMS: atom_id res chain seq x y z
N MET A 1 1.09 -17.77 8.52
CA MET A 1 -0.18 -17.60 9.26
C MET A 1 -0.46 -16.13 9.57
N PHE A 2 0.47 -15.42 10.22
CA PHE A 2 0.28 -14.00 10.58
C PHE A 2 0.01 -13.10 9.38
N TYR A 3 0.76 -13.23 8.27
CA TYR A 3 0.48 -12.51 7.03
C TYR A 3 -0.99 -12.59 6.59
N TYR A 4 -1.55 -13.80 6.55
CA TYR A 4 -2.94 -14.02 6.14
C TYR A 4 -3.94 -13.42 7.13
N PHE A 5 -3.65 -13.48 8.43
CA PHE A 5 -4.43 -12.80 9.46
C PHE A 5 -4.40 -11.27 9.27
N SER A 6 -3.22 -10.69 9.08
CA SER A 6 -3.08 -9.26 8.78
C SER A 6 -3.82 -8.88 7.50
N ARG A 7 -3.70 -9.67 6.43
CA ARG A 7 -4.41 -9.44 5.16
C ARG A 7 -5.93 -9.52 5.32
N PHE A 8 -6.43 -10.45 6.12
CA PHE A 8 -7.85 -10.51 6.49
C PHE A 8 -8.30 -9.22 7.19
N LEU A 9 -7.55 -8.76 8.20
CA LEU A 9 -7.84 -7.50 8.89
C LEU A 9 -7.76 -6.29 7.96
N VAL A 10 -6.78 -6.23 7.05
CA VAL A 10 -6.67 -5.18 6.03
C VAL A 10 -7.94 -5.14 5.18
N ARG A 11 -8.41 -6.29 4.67
CA ARG A 11 -9.60 -6.35 3.82
C ARG A 11 -10.89 -5.94 4.54
N LEU A 12 -10.94 -6.07 5.88
CA LEU A 12 -12.04 -5.55 6.69
C LEU A 12 -11.90 -4.06 7.03
N ALA A 13 -10.69 -3.61 7.36
CA ALA A 13 -10.44 -2.25 7.83
C ALA A 13 -10.38 -1.23 6.69
N LEU A 14 -9.88 -1.62 5.51
CA LEU A 14 -9.67 -0.72 4.39
C LEU A 14 -10.98 -0.08 3.86
N PRO A 15 -12.11 -0.81 3.74
CA PRO A 15 -13.40 -0.21 3.39
C PRO A 15 -13.98 0.76 4.43
N VAL A 16 -13.53 0.68 5.68
CA VAL A 16 -13.90 1.63 6.75
C VAL A 16 -13.01 2.86 6.70
N TYR A 17 -11.72 2.66 6.42
CA TYR A 17 -10.73 3.73 6.38
C TYR A 17 -10.79 4.56 5.10
N LEU A 18 -10.97 3.93 3.95
CA LEU A 18 -11.07 4.59 2.64
C LEU A 18 -12.52 4.89 2.29
N LYS A 19 -12.74 6.01 1.62
CA LYS A 19 -14.04 6.31 1.01
C LYS A 19 -14.35 5.38 -0.15
N LYS A 20 -13.32 5.10 -0.95
CA LYS A 20 -13.36 4.19 -2.08
C LYS A 20 -11.94 3.82 -2.49
N LEU A 21 -11.70 2.52 -2.70
CA LEU A 21 -10.57 2.02 -3.46
C LEU A 21 -11.05 1.68 -4.88
N CYS A 22 -10.43 2.28 -5.87
CA CYS A 22 -10.69 2.03 -7.28
C CYS A 22 -9.48 1.36 -7.89
N VAL A 23 -9.71 0.28 -8.62
CA VAL A 23 -8.66 -0.53 -9.20
C VAL A 23 -8.86 -0.55 -10.71
N VAL A 24 -7.85 -0.12 -11.45
CA VAL A 24 -7.87 -0.02 -12.91
C VAL A 24 -6.95 -1.09 -13.49
N ASN A 25 -7.42 -1.80 -14.53
CA ASN A 25 -6.69 -2.85 -15.25
C ASN A 25 -6.29 -4.07 -14.41
N PHE A 26 -6.99 -4.37 -13.30
CA PHE A 26 -6.71 -5.56 -12.50
C PHE A 26 -6.87 -6.86 -13.31
N ASP A 27 -7.88 -6.88 -14.19
CA ASP A 27 -8.19 -7.98 -15.11
C ASP A 27 -7.08 -8.26 -16.13
N LYS A 28 -6.23 -7.26 -16.40
CA LYS A 28 -5.08 -7.37 -17.32
C LYS A 28 -3.81 -7.91 -16.65
N LEU A 29 -3.82 -8.09 -15.33
CA LEU A 29 -2.67 -8.67 -14.63
C LEU A 29 -2.45 -10.13 -15.05
N PRO A 30 -1.20 -10.55 -15.23
CA PRO A 30 -0.92 -11.92 -15.62
C PRO A 30 -1.23 -12.86 -14.46
N LYS A 31 -2.11 -13.84 -14.71
CA LYS A 31 -2.67 -14.69 -13.64
C LYS A 31 -1.68 -15.74 -13.13
N ARG A 32 -0.86 -16.28 -14.03
CA ARG A 32 -0.02 -17.48 -13.77
C ARG A 32 1.48 -17.22 -13.78
N THR A 33 1.92 -16.00 -14.10
CA THR A 33 3.35 -15.66 -14.08
C THR A 33 3.74 -14.97 -12.78
N PRO A 34 5.03 -15.02 -12.41
CA PRO A 34 5.55 -14.20 -11.32
C PRO A 34 5.49 -12.71 -11.68
N MET A 35 5.13 -11.87 -10.69
CA MET A 35 4.94 -10.44 -10.90
C MET A 35 5.88 -9.62 -10.00
N LEU A 36 6.70 -8.78 -10.63
CA LEU A 36 7.44 -7.72 -9.96
C LEU A 36 6.70 -6.40 -10.14
N LEU A 37 5.96 -5.96 -9.12
CA LEU A 37 5.24 -4.69 -9.16
C LEU A 37 6.20 -3.54 -8.88
N ALA A 38 6.36 -2.65 -9.85
CA ALA A 38 7.18 -1.46 -9.75
C ALA A 38 6.28 -0.26 -9.47
N SER A 39 6.32 0.26 -8.23
CA SER A 39 5.38 1.27 -7.75
C SER A 39 6.06 2.60 -7.38
N ASN A 40 5.30 3.69 -7.45
CA ASN A 40 5.60 4.91 -6.68
C ASN A 40 5.34 4.69 -5.19
N HIS A 41 5.82 5.58 -4.34
CA HIS A 41 5.81 5.43 -2.89
C HIS A 41 5.36 6.67 -2.12
N PRO A 42 4.11 7.15 -2.30
CA PRO A 42 3.72 8.44 -1.74
C PRO A 42 3.14 8.37 -0.32
N ASP A 43 2.74 7.20 0.22
CA ASP A 43 2.12 7.07 1.57
C ASP A 43 2.73 5.93 2.42
N SER A 44 3.98 5.61 2.13
CA SER A 44 4.82 4.67 2.87
C SER A 44 4.23 3.24 2.94
N PHE A 45 4.19 2.61 4.12
CA PHE A 45 3.68 1.25 4.30
C PHE A 45 2.23 1.12 3.86
N PHE A 46 1.45 2.20 3.88
CA PHE A 46 0.08 2.20 3.42
C PHE A 46 -0.04 1.88 1.92
N ASP A 47 0.97 2.23 1.11
CA ASP A 47 1.04 1.85 -0.31
C ASP A 47 1.03 0.33 -0.49
N ALA A 48 1.84 -0.38 0.32
CA ALA A 48 1.92 -1.83 0.30
C ALA A 48 0.61 -2.48 0.80
N VAL A 49 -0.03 -1.87 1.81
CA VAL A 49 -1.35 -2.30 2.30
C VAL A 49 -2.40 -2.20 1.18
N VAL A 50 -2.44 -1.09 0.46
CA VAL A 50 -3.37 -0.88 -0.65
C VAL A 50 -3.15 -1.91 -1.75
N ILE A 51 -1.90 -2.08 -2.22
CA ILE A 51 -1.55 -3.05 -3.27
C ILE A 51 -1.88 -4.48 -2.83
N GLY A 52 -1.45 -4.89 -1.63
CA GLY A 52 -1.65 -6.24 -1.11
C GLY A 52 -3.11 -6.58 -0.79
N SER A 53 -3.96 -5.57 -0.59
CA SER A 53 -5.39 -5.79 -0.34
C SER A 53 -6.13 -6.35 -1.56
N VAL A 54 -5.72 -5.96 -2.77
CA VAL A 54 -6.42 -6.29 -4.03
C VAL A 54 -5.89 -7.55 -4.70
N LEU A 55 -4.59 -7.83 -4.58
CA LEU A 55 -4.00 -9.00 -5.21
C LEU A 55 -4.48 -10.28 -4.53
N ASP A 56 -4.60 -11.36 -5.29
CA ASP A 56 -4.98 -12.68 -4.77
C ASP A 56 -3.81 -13.40 -4.11
N LYS A 57 -2.61 -13.23 -4.66
CA LYS A 57 -1.38 -13.83 -4.16
C LYS A 57 -0.78 -12.95 -3.05
N PRO A 58 -0.05 -13.54 -2.08
CA PRO A 58 0.76 -12.77 -1.15
C PRO A 58 1.72 -11.82 -1.87
N ILE A 59 1.98 -10.69 -1.24
CA ILE A 59 3.02 -9.75 -1.66
C ILE A 59 4.19 -9.82 -0.68
N HIS A 60 5.39 -9.65 -1.23
CA HIS A 60 6.60 -9.32 -0.48
C HIS A 60 7.01 -7.91 -0.84
N THR A 61 7.34 -7.07 0.14
CA THR A 61 7.67 -5.67 -0.11
C THR A 61 9.06 -5.34 0.39
N LEU A 62 9.82 -4.60 -0.41
CA LEU A 62 11.15 -4.14 0.02
C LEU A 62 11.02 -3.02 1.06
N THR A 63 11.83 -3.09 2.11
CA THR A 63 11.90 -2.07 3.17
C THR A 63 13.34 -1.89 3.61
N ARG A 64 13.71 -0.68 4.04
CA ARG A 64 15.07 -0.35 4.47
C ARG A 64 15.63 -1.39 5.45
N GLY A 65 16.86 -1.85 5.23
CA GLY A 65 17.47 -2.89 6.06
C GLY A 65 17.76 -2.44 7.49
N ASP A 66 17.84 -1.13 7.76
CA ASP A 66 18.10 -0.59 9.08
C ASP A 66 17.01 -0.90 10.12
N VAL A 67 15.76 -1.11 9.70
CA VAL A 67 14.67 -1.48 10.61
C VAL A 67 14.77 -2.94 11.09
N PHE A 68 15.57 -3.78 10.43
CA PHE A 68 15.78 -5.19 10.78
C PHE A 68 16.89 -5.40 11.82
N LYS A 69 17.54 -4.34 12.33
CA LYS A 69 18.66 -4.46 13.28
C LYS A 69 18.31 -5.19 14.58
N LYS A 70 17.06 -5.09 15.04
CA LYS A 70 16.60 -5.75 16.28
C LYS A 70 15.95 -7.10 15.94
N PRO A 71 16.43 -8.25 16.47
CA PRO A 71 15.92 -9.57 16.11
C PRO A 71 14.41 -9.74 16.28
N ALA A 72 13.85 -9.24 17.38
CA ALA A 72 12.41 -9.28 17.63
C ALA A 72 11.61 -8.46 16.59
N VAL A 73 12.13 -7.30 16.19
CA VAL A 73 11.49 -6.47 15.15
C VAL A 73 11.60 -7.16 13.80
N ALA A 74 12.79 -7.66 13.45
CA ALA A 74 13.02 -8.41 12.22
C ALA A 74 12.06 -9.61 12.11
N PHE A 75 11.91 -10.41 13.18
CA PHE A 75 10.98 -11.53 13.23
C PHE A 75 9.57 -11.11 12.79
N TRP A 76 9.01 -10.05 13.38
CA TRP A 76 7.66 -9.57 13.03
C TRP A 76 7.57 -8.97 11.63
N LEU A 77 8.58 -8.24 11.16
CA LEU A 77 8.62 -7.72 9.79
C LEU A 77 8.64 -8.87 8.77
N ARG A 78 9.34 -9.97 9.07
CA ARG A 78 9.31 -11.19 8.24
C ARG A 78 7.93 -11.86 8.24
N GLN A 79 7.19 -11.82 9.35
CA GLN A 79 5.83 -12.38 9.42
C GLN A 79 4.81 -11.69 8.50
N ILE A 80 5.14 -10.48 8.02
CA ILE A 80 4.35 -9.72 7.06
C ILE A 80 5.05 -9.58 5.69
N ASN A 81 5.98 -10.49 5.38
CA ASN A 81 6.65 -10.60 4.09
C ASN A 81 7.47 -9.35 3.69
N LEU A 82 8.13 -8.70 4.65
CA LEU A 82 9.08 -7.63 4.31
C LEU A 82 10.48 -8.20 4.04
N ILE A 83 11.07 -7.72 2.94
CA ILE A 83 12.43 -8.05 2.52
C ILE A 83 13.33 -6.83 2.79
N PRO A 84 14.44 -6.98 3.54
CA PRO A 84 15.36 -5.89 3.80
C PRO A 84 16.07 -5.50 2.50
N VAL A 85 16.09 -4.20 2.19
CA VAL A 85 16.91 -3.62 1.11
C VAL A 85 17.89 -2.62 1.71
N PHE A 86 19.15 -2.73 1.31
CA PHE A 86 20.22 -1.85 1.79
C PHE A 86 20.56 -0.84 0.71
N ARG A 87 20.90 0.38 1.10
CA ARG A 87 21.34 1.41 0.14
C ARG A 87 22.85 1.56 0.22
N GLY A 88 23.50 1.87 -0.90
CA GLY A 88 24.94 2.14 -0.91
C GLY A 88 25.38 3.25 0.06
N SER A 89 24.47 4.20 0.35
CA SER A 89 24.65 5.26 1.34
C SER A 89 24.73 4.76 2.80
N GLU A 90 24.34 3.52 3.08
CA GLU A 90 24.35 2.92 4.43
C GLU A 90 25.69 2.23 4.74
N GLY A 91 26.62 2.17 3.78
CA GLY A 91 28.02 1.73 3.94
C GLY A 91 28.39 0.50 3.11
N ARG A 92 29.66 0.41 2.68
CA ARG A 92 30.19 -0.67 1.80
C ARG A 92 30.02 -2.08 2.35
N GLN A 93 29.93 -2.25 3.68
CA GLN A 93 29.70 -3.54 4.34
C GLN A 93 28.35 -4.18 3.97
N TYR A 94 27.37 -3.40 3.51
CA TYR A 94 26.05 -3.88 3.12
C TYR A 94 25.94 -4.27 1.63
N LEU A 95 27.03 -4.16 0.86
CA LEU A 95 27.04 -4.55 -0.56
C LEU A 95 26.70 -6.03 -0.74
N LYS A 96 27.25 -6.92 0.12
CA LYS A 96 26.92 -8.37 0.15
C LYS A 96 25.45 -8.67 0.45
N ASN A 97 24.68 -7.69 0.96
CA ASN A 97 23.27 -7.90 1.31
C ASN A 97 22.32 -7.55 0.15
N HIS A 98 22.80 -6.92 -0.94
CA HIS A 98 21.96 -6.73 -2.13
C HIS A 98 21.65 -8.07 -2.80
N ASP A 99 22.65 -8.96 -2.88
CA ASP A 99 22.47 -10.29 -3.44
C ASP A 99 21.43 -11.08 -2.64
N ASN A 100 21.42 -10.93 -1.30
CA ASN A 100 20.39 -11.51 -0.44
C ASN A 100 18.99 -10.93 -0.74
N THR A 101 18.88 -9.62 -0.95
CA THR A 101 17.59 -8.96 -1.27
C THR A 101 17.00 -9.53 -2.56
N ALA A 102 17.83 -9.62 -3.60
CA ALA A 102 17.44 -10.15 -4.90
C ALA A 102 17.11 -11.64 -4.83
N GLN A 103 17.91 -12.44 -4.10
CA GLN A 103 17.64 -13.86 -3.92
C GLN A 103 16.34 -14.12 -3.15
N GLU A 104 16.07 -13.37 -2.09
CA GLU A 104 14.81 -13.49 -1.34
C GLU A 104 13.61 -13.12 -2.22
N SER A 105 13.74 -12.06 -3.02
CA SER A 105 12.72 -11.64 -3.99
C SER A 105 12.49 -12.72 -5.06
N HIS A 106 13.57 -13.30 -5.57
CA HIS A 106 13.55 -14.40 -6.52
C HIS A 106 12.82 -15.62 -5.95
N ASN A 107 13.15 -16.02 -4.71
CA ASN A 107 12.52 -17.14 -4.02
C ASN A 107 11.01 -16.90 -3.80
N ALA A 108 10.62 -15.68 -3.46
CA ALA A 108 9.20 -15.31 -3.34
C ALA A 108 8.46 -15.45 -4.67
N LEU A 109 9.04 -14.93 -5.76
CA LEU A 109 8.48 -15.05 -7.12
C LEU A 109 8.37 -16.52 -7.56
N LYS A 110 9.38 -17.34 -7.26
CA LYS A 110 9.36 -18.78 -7.51
C LYS A 110 8.24 -19.52 -6.76
N ALA A 111 7.96 -19.09 -5.53
CA ALA A 111 6.84 -19.62 -4.75
C ALA A 111 5.47 -19.19 -5.30
N GLY A 112 5.44 -18.36 -6.34
CA GLY A 112 4.23 -17.83 -6.95
C GLY A 112 3.72 -16.54 -6.30
N ASP A 113 4.40 -16.03 -5.27
CA ASP A 113 4.06 -14.75 -4.65
C ASP A 113 4.45 -13.59 -5.58
N SER A 114 3.98 -12.39 -5.26
CA SER A 114 4.37 -11.16 -5.97
C SER A 114 5.38 -10.37 -5.15
N VAL A 115 6.28 -9.65 -5.81
CA VAL A 115 7.23 -8.74 -5.14
C VAL A 115 6.88 -7.30 -5.51
N VAL A 116 6.84 -6.42 -4.52
CA VAL A 116 6.58 -4.98 -4.69
C VAL A 116 7.87 -4.21 -4.41
N VAL A 117 8.30 -3.44 -5.41
CA VAL A 117 9.45 -2.55 -5.33
C VAL A 117 9.00 -1.11 -5.54
N PHE A 118 9.31 -0.27 -4.56
CA PHE A 118 9.09 1.16 -4.63
C PHE A 118 10.25 1.82 -5.39
N SER A 119 10.03 2.05 -6.69
CA SER A 119 11.09 2.35 -7.66
C SER A 119 11.76 3.71 -7.44
N GLU A 120 11.10 4.62 -6.73
CA GLU A 120 11.65 5.94 -6.35
C GLU A 120 12.70 5.85 -5.22
N GLY A 121 12.65 4.79 -4.40
CA GLY A 121 13.57 4.59 -3.26
C GLY A 121 13.45 5.65 -2.14
N VAL A 122 12.43 6.50 -2.18
CA VAL A 122 12.12 7.51 -1.16
C VAL A 122 10.60 7.63 -1.06
N CYS A 123 10.10 7.98 0.12
CA CYS A 123 8.68 8.26 0.33
C CYS A 123 8.46 9.75 0.56
N VAL A 124 7.61 10.36 -0.26
CA VAL A 124 7.22 11.77 -0.18
C VAL A 124 5.73 11.88 -0.49
N ASN A 125 4.97 12.56 0.37
CA ASN A 125 3.55 12.82 0.14
C ASN A 125 3.37 13.89 -0.96
N GLU A 126 3.50 13.51 -2.22
CA GLU A 126 3.31 14.37 -3.40
C GLU A 126 2.63 13.62 -4.55
N TRP A 127 2.04 14.35 -5.49
CA TRP A 127 1.41 13.81 -6.69
C TRP A 127 2.35 13.97 -7.89
N ARG A 128 3.41 13.17 -7.96
CA ARG A 128 4.26 13.06 -9.15
C ARG A 128 5.15 11.83 -9.02
N LEU A 129 5.64 11.33 -10.14
CA LEU A 129 6.71 10.35 -10.15
C LEU A 129 8.07 11.05 -9.99
N ARG A 130 8.86 10.63 -9.01
CA ARG A 130 10.26 11.05 -8.86
C ARG A 130 11.18 10.19 -9.73
N PRO A 131 12.43 10.64 -9.99
CA PRO A 131 13.39 9.84 -10.72
C PRO A 131 13.57 8.44 -10.10
N LEU A 132 13.52 7.42 -10.96
CA LEU A 132 13.66 6.04 -10.53
C LEU A 132 15.11 5.71 -10.18
N GLY A 133 15.30 4.96 -9.09
CA GLY A 133 16.58 4.32 -8.81
C GLY A 133 16.87 3.18 -9.78
N LYS A 134 18.11 2.67 -9.78
CA LYS A 134 18.48 1.47 -10.57
C LYS A 134 18.01 0.15 -9.94
N GLY A 135 17.47 0.18 -8.71
CA GLY A 135 17.17 -1.02 -7.92
C GLY A 135 16.21 -1.99 -8.61
N THR A 136 15.10 -1.47 -9.14
CA THR A 136 14.10 -2.28 -9.87
C THR A 136 14.70 -2.92 -11.12
N ALA A 137 15.46 -2.17 -11.92
CA ALA A 137 16.13 -2.69 -13.11
C ALA A 137 17.15 -3.78 -12.78
N ARG A 138 17.97 -3.59 -11.73
CA ARG A 138 18.95 -4.59 -11.28
C ARG A 138 18.28 -5.88 -10.83
N MET A 139 17.19 -5.75 -10.08
CA MET A 139 16.40 -6.90 -9.63
C MET A 139 15.78 -7.65 -10.82
N ALA A 140 15.17 -6.93 -11.77
CA ALA A 140 14.60 -7.53 -12.98
C ALA A 140 15.66 -8.25 -13.81
N HIS A 141 16.82 -7.62 -14.04
CA HIS A 141 17.95 -8.23 -14.75
C HIS A 141 18.42 -9.51 -14.07
N GLN A 142 18.66 -9.48 -12.76
CA GLN A 142 19.12 -10.65 -12.01
C GLN A 142 18.09 -11.79 -12.03
N ILE A 143 16.80 -11.48 -11.96
CA ILE A 143 15.73 -12.50 -11.99
C ILE A 143 15.56 -13.10 -13.39
N TRP A 144 15.76 -12.32 -14.46
CA TRP A 144 15.63 -12.80 -15.83
C TRP A 144 16.84 -13.56 -16.37
N PHE A 145 18.05 -13.30 -15.86
CA PHE A 145 19.29 -13.80 -16.47
C PHE A 145 20.22 -14.57 -15.52
N SER A 146 19.81 -14.85 -14.29
CA SER A 146 20.59 -15.72 -13.39
C SER A 146 20.47 -17.20 -13.77
N ASP A 147 21.32 -18.05 -13.19
CA ASP A 147 21.31 -19.51 -13.43
C ASP A 147 19.95 -20.16 -13.13
N ASP A 148 19.16 -19.54 -12.25
CA ASP A 148 17.85 -20.02 -11.80
C ASP A 148 16.70 -19.14 -12.31
N ALA A 149 16.90 -18.50 -13.47
CA ALA A 149 16.06 -17.44 -14.02
C ALA A 149 14.55 -17.76 -14.10
N LEU A 150 13.77 -16.68 -14.01
CA LEU A 150 12.33 -16.66 -14.26
C LEU A 150 12.03 -15.82 -15.51
N PRO A 151 12.25 -16.35 -16.73
CA PRO A 151 12.15 -15.55 -17.94
C PRO A 151 10.73 -15.02 -18.22
N ASP A 152 9.71 -15.75 -17.75
CA ASP A 152 8.30 -15.38 -17.85
C ASP A 152 7.84 -14.34 -16.83
N MET A 153 8.70 -13.95 -15.87
CA MET A 153 8.37 -12.91 -14.89
C MET A 153 8.05 -11.60 -15.62
N LYS A 154 6.98 -10.94 -15.19
CA LYS A 154 6.56 -9.66 -15.74
C LYS A 154 6.78 -8.55 -14.73
N VAL A 155 7.34 -7.42 -15.17
CA VAL A 155 7.38 -6.20 -14.37
C VAL A 155 6.10 -5.41 -14.63
N ILE A 156 5.36 -5.09 -13.58
CA ILE A 156 4.08 -4.38 -13.69
C ILE A 156 4.25 -2.94 -13.19
N PRO A 157 4.28 -1.93 -14.08
CA PRO A 157 4.20 -0.53 -13.68
C PRO A 157 2.92 -0.31 -12.87
N THR A 158 3.04 0.19 -11.65
CA THR A 158 1.93 0.32 -10.71
C THR A 158 1.87 1.74 -10.19
N GLY A 159 0.71 2.39 -10.34
CA GLY A 159 0.45 3.72 -9.80
C GLY A 159 -0.49 3.66 -8.60
N VAL A 160 -0.01 4.09 -7.43
CA VAL A 160 -0.83 4.32 -6.23
C VAL A 160 -1.06 5.81 -6.08
N ASN A 161 -2.33 6.22 -6.22
CA ASN A 161 -2.70 7.64 -6.20
C ASN A 161 -3.74 7.88 -5.10
N TYR A 162 -3.48 8.88 -4.25
CA TYR A 162 -4.34 9.23 -3.13
C TYR A 162 -5.02 10.57 -3.38
N GLU A 163 -6.28 10.71 -2.95
CA GLU A 163 -6.94 12.02 -2.96
C GLU A 163 -6.32 13.00 -1.95
N HIS A 164 -5.84 12.48 -0.81
CA HIS A 164 -5.05 13.20 0.17
C HIS A 164 -4.22 12.23 1.04
N PHE A 165 -3.16 12.74 1.65
CA PHE A 165 -2.19 11.96 2.44
C PHE A 165 -2.38 12.05 3.96
N ARG A 166 -3.62 12.30 4.40
CA ARG A 166 -3.89 12.43 5.84
C ARG A 166 -5.30 12.00 6.22
N GLY A 167 -5.37 10.96 7.03
CA GLY A 167 -6.58 10.49 7.68
C GLY A 167 -7.48 9.66 6.76
N PRO A 168 -8.55 9.09 7.34
CA PRO A 168 -9.54 8.32 6.60
C PRO A 168 -10.39 9.20 5.68
N GLY A 169 -11.26 8.57 4.90
CA GLY A 169 -12.27 9.26 4.08
C GLY A 169 -11.78 9.72 2.71
N LYS A 170 -10.59 9.25 2.28
CA LYS A 170 -10.02 9.51 0.96
C LYS A 170 -10.45 8.49 -0.10
N ARG A 171 -10.47 8.91 -1.36
CA ARG A 171 -10.38 8.00 -2.51
C ARG A 171 -8.93 7.57 -2.75
N VAL A 172 -8.75 6.33 -3.19
CA VAL A 172 -7.46 5.79 -3.65
C VAL A 172 -7.67 5.14 -5.00
N MET A 173 -6.82 5.48 -5.96
CA MET A 173 -6.81 4.92 -7.29
C MET A 173 -5.53 4.11 -7.47
N LEU A 174 -5.70 2.80 -7.57
CA LEU A 174 -4.64 1.84 -7.86
C LEU A 174 -4.73 1.47 -9.35
N ARG A 175 -3.69 1.76 -10.12
CA ARG A 175 -3.67 1.51 -11.56
C ARG A 175 -2.52 0.58 -11.91
N PHE A 176 -2.81 -0.47 -12.68
CA PHE A 176 -1.80 -1.36 -13.23
C PHE A 176 -1.58 -1.03 -14.71
N GLY A 177 -0.33 -0.76 -15.07
CA GLY A 177 0.09 -0.41 -16.43
C GLY A 177 0.47 -1.62 -17.27
N LYS A 178 0.87 -1.37 -18.53
CA LYS A 178 1.31 -2.41 -19.46
C LYS A 178 2.56 -3.12 -18.95
N GLU A 179 2.50 -4.44 -18.80
CA GLU A 179 3.62 -5.27 -18.34
C GLU A 179 4.86 -5.15 -19.22
N ILE A 180 6.04 -5.11 -18.58
CA ILE A 180 7.35 -5.14 -19.23
C ILE A 180 7.89 -6.56 -19.14
N SER A 181 8.34 -7.06 -20.27
CA SER A 181 9.01 -8.33 -20.48
C SER A 181 10.42 -8.11 -21.03
N GLN A 182 11.20 -9.18 -21.12
CA GLN A 182 12.55 -9.10 -21.69
C GLN A 182 12.55 -8.61 -23.14
N ASP A 183 11.54 -9.02 -23.91
CA ASP A 183 11.40 -8.67 -25.34
C ASP A 183 11.10 -7.19 -25.58
N ASP A 184 10.70 -6.44 -24.54
CA ASP A 184 10.53 -4.99 -24.63
C ASP A 184 11.87 -4.23 -24.63
N ILE A 185 13.00 -4.90 -24.34
CA ILE A 185 14.32 -4.29 -24.15
C ILE A 185 15.24 -4.76 -25.27
N LEU A 186 15.70 -3.83 -26.09
CA LEU A 186 16.49 -4.12 -27.28
C LEU A 186 17.99 -4.29 -26.96
N THR A 187 18.47 -3.60 -25.93
CA THR A 187 19.86 -3.71 -25.50
C THR A 187 20.16 -5.13 -25.01
N SER A 188 21.32 -5.66 -25.38
CA SER A 188 21.78 -6.95 -24.90
C SER A 188 21.91 -6.98 -23.37
N PRO A 189 21.50 -8.06 -22.68
CA PRO A 189 21.68 -8.18 -21.23
C PRO A 189 23.15 -8.18 -20.79
N LEU A 190 24.09 -8.43 -21.71
CA LEU A 190 25.54 -8.33 -21.47
C LEU A 190 26.01 -6.87 -21.39
N GLU A 191 25.30 -5.93 -22.01
CA GLU A 191 25.57 -4.49 -21.95
C GLU A 191 24.89 -3.85 -20.72
N TYR A 192 25.21 -4.39 -19.53
CA TYR A 192 24.49 -4.17 -18.28
C TYR A 192 24.06 -2.72 -18.00
N GLU A 193 24.98 -1.75 -18.03
CA GLU A 193 24.62 -0.36 -17.72
C GLU A 193 23.70 0.30 -18.76
N LYS A 194 23.82 -0.07 -20.04
CA LYS A 194 22.91 0.40 -21.09
C LYS A 194 21.53 -0.26 -20.94
N TRP A 195 21.52 -1.56 -20.63
CA TRP A 195 20.30 -2.32 -20.37
C TRP A 195 19.51 -1.72 -19.20
N LEU A 196 20.18 -1.41 -18.08
CA LEU A 196 19.53 -0.81 -16.91
C LEU A 196 18.92 0.56 -17.24
N ARG A 197 19.58 1.35 -18.10
CA ARG A 197 19.09 2.66 -18.53
C ARG A 197 17.84 2.52 -19.40
N GLU A 198 17.87 1.68 -20.43
CA GLU A 198 16.72 1.44 -21.32
C GLU A 198 15.52 0.90 -20.52
N PHE A 199 15.75 -0.07 -19.63
CA PHE A 199 14.71 -0.57 -18.73
C PHE A 199 14.08 0.57 -17.92
N ASN A 200 14.89 1.43 -17.30
CA ASN A 200 14.38 2.53 -16.47
C ASN A 200 13.63 3.57 -17.30
N GLU A 201 14.05 3.84 -18.54
CA GLU A 201 13.34 4.73 -19.47
C GLU A 201 11.95 4.18 -19.79
N ILE A 202 11.87 2.89 -20.17
CA ILE A 202 10.59 2.21 -20.43
C ILE A 202 9.71 2.23 -19.17
N LEU A 203 10.25 1.87 -18.02
CA LEU A 203 9.51 1.84 -16.76
C LEU A 203 9.00 3.23 -16.38
N THR A 204 9.83 4.27 -16.52
CA THR A 204 9.46 5.65 -16.21
C THR A 204 8.28 6.12 -17.06
N VAL A 205 8.34 5.88 -18.37
CA VAL A 205 7.25 6.24 -19.30
C VAL A 205 5.95 5.53 -18.91
N ARG A 206 6.02 4.21 -18.66
CA ARG A 206 4.82 3.43 -18.32
C ARG A 206 4.26 3.78 -16.94
N MET A 207 5.09 4.06 -15.95
CA MET A 207 4.63 4.50 -14.62
C MET A 207 3.98 5.89 -14.66
N ASN A 208 4.52 6.84 -15.42
CA ASN A 208 3.92 8.17 -15.57
C ASN A 208 2.48 8.12 -16.12
N ASN A 209 2.16 7.14 -16.97
CA ASN A 209 0.78 6.95 -17.48
C ASN A 209 -0.21 6.48 -16.40
N GLU A 210 0.29 5.91 -15.30
CA GLU A 210 -0.51 5.37 -14.20
C GLU A 210 -0.56 6.28 -12.96
N ILE A 211 0.26 7.33 -12.93
CA ILE A 211 0.44 8.21 -11.78
C ILE A 211 -0.05 9.62 -12.11
N LEU A 212 -0.88 10.16 -11.23
CA LEU A 212 -1.29 11.56 -11.25
C LEU A 212 -0.07 12.44 -10.99
N THR A 213 0.18 13.37 -11.91
CA THR A 213 1.24 14.36 -11.79
C THR A 213 0.62 15.75 -11.69
N LEU A 214 0.80 16.40 -10.54
CA LEU A 214 0.38 17.78 -10.27
C LEU A 214 1.63 18.61 -9.95
N PRO A 215 1.89 19.72 -10.66
CA PRO A 215 2.94 20.66 -10.32
C PRO A 215 2.76 21.22 -8.90
N ALA A 216 3.87 21.46 -8.18
CA ALA A 216 3.82 21.94 -6.80
C ALA A 216 3.34 23.40 -6.69
N ASP A 217 3.48 24.17 -7.77
CA ASP A 217 3.09 25.57 -7.93
C ASP A 217 1.72 25.75 -8.60
N LEU A 218 1.01 24.65 -8.89
CA LEU A 218 -0.32 24.71 -9.50
C LEU A 218 -1.31 25.44 -8.58
N PRO A 219 -2.08 26.42 -9.09
CA PRO A 219 -3.11 27.10 -8.28
C PRO A 219 -4.10 26.12 -7.66
N LYS A 220 -4.56 26.42 -6.44
CA LYS A 220 -5.38 25.49 -5.65
C LYS A 220 -6.67 25.04 -6.35
N ASP A 221 -7.31 25.93 -7.11
CA ASP A 221 -8.54 25.62 -7.83
C ASP A 221 -8.28 24.68 -9.00
N GLU A 222 -7.19 24.90 -9.75
CA GLU A 222 -6.74 24.01 -10.83
C GLU A 222 -6.31 22.65 -10.29
N HIS A 223 -5.54 22.64 -9.19
CA HIS A 223 -5.16 21.41 -8.49
C HIS A 223 -6.39 20.58 -8.08
N THR A 224 -7.41 21.23 -7.52
CA THR A 224 -8.65 20.56 -7.12
C THR A 224 -9.41 20.02 -8.33
N LYS A 225 -9.40 20.76 -9.45
CA LYS A 225 -10.04 20.36 -10.71
C LYS A 225 -9.35 19.13 -11.32
N GLU A 226 -8.02 19.15 -11.47
CA GLU A 226 -7.26 18.04 -12.04
C GLU A 226 -7.33 16.78 -11.18
N LEU A 227 -7.22 16.94 -9.86
CA LEU A 227 -7.42 15.83 -8.92
C LEU A 227 -8.81 15.23 -9.07
N ASN A 228 -9.87 16.04 -9.11
CA ASN A 228 -11.23 15.54 -9.27
C ASN A 228 -11.45 14.86 -10.62
N ALA A 229 -10.87 15.38 -11.71
CA ALA A 229 -10.91 14.78 -13.03
C ALA A 229 -10.23 13.39 -13.04
N PHE A 230 -9.05 13.27 -12.43
CA PHE A 230 -8.35 11.98 -12.34
C PHE A 230 -9.17 10.91 -11.60
N PHE A 231 -9.93 11.31 -10.58
CA PHE A 231 -10.79 10.43 -9.79
C PHE A 231 -12.25 10.39 -10.26
N GLU A 232 -12.58 10.93 -11.44
CA GLU A 232 -13.97 10.99 -11.94
C GLU A 232 -14.60 9.60 -12.03
N ASN A 233 -13.86 8.63 -12.59
CA ASN A 233 -14.27 7.23 -12.68
C ASN A 233 -14.19 6.47 -11.35
N CYS A 234 -13.68 7.11 -10.29
CA CYS A 234 -13.68 6.59 -8.93
C CYS A 234 -14.82 7.19 -8.12
N THR A 235 -16.04 6.95 -8.59
CA THR A 235 -17.23 7.52 -7.97
C THR A 235 -17.49 6.93 -6.59
N VAL A 236 -17.82 7.83 -5.67
CA VAL A 236 -18.32 7.49 -4.35
C VAL A 236 -19.84 7.47 -4.48
N PRO A 237 -20.53 6.39 -4.09
CA PRO A 237 -21.97 6.34 -3.94
C PRO A 237 -22.53 7.59 -3.31
N GLU A 238 -23.70 7.99 -3.79
CA GLU A 238 -24.46 9.09 -3.24
C GLU A 238 -24.56 8.96 -1.71
N ARG A 239 -24.71 10.11 -1.03
CA ARG A 239 -24.70 10.23 0.44
C ARG A 239 -25.81 9.43 1.16
N GLY A 240 -26.52 8.55 0.45
CA GLY A 240 -27.65 7.79 0.94
C GLY A 240 -28.85 8.69 1.23
N ASN A 241 -29.93 8.05 1.67
CA ASN A 241 -31.10 8.77 2.17
C ASN A 241 -30.81 9.44 3.54
N ALA A 242 -31.77 10.20 4.06
CA ALA A 242 -31.63 10.89 5.34
C ALA A 242 -31.29 9.95 6.51
N LEU A 243 -31.82 8.72 6.49
CA LEU A 243 -31.56 7.71 7.51
C LEU A 243 -30.08 7.28 7.52
N PHE A 244 -29.48 6.97 6.37
CA PHE A 244 -28.08 6.57 6.30
C PHE A 244 -27.13 7.68 6.76
N ARG A 245 -27.47 8.94 6.47
CA ARG A 245 -26.73 10.10 6.99
C ARG A 245 -26.85 10.22 8.51
N ALA A 246 -28.04 9.99 9.07
CA ALA A 246 -28.25 9.99 10.52
C ALA A 246 -27.46 8.87 11.21
N ILE A 247 -27.46 7.65 10.65
CA ILE A 247 -26.65 6.52 11.15
C ILE A 247 -25.15 6.85 11.05
N GLY A 248 -24.70 7.43 9.93
CA GLY A 248 -23.31 7.85 9.77
C GLY A 248 -22.88 8.92 10.78
N TRP A 249 -23.77 9.88 11.07
CA TRP A 249 -23.55 10.89 12.11
C TRP A 249 -23.47 10.25 13.51
N LEU A 250 -24.39 9.35 13.83
CA LEU A 250 -24.37 8.61 15.10
C LEU A 250 -23.07 7.79 15.25
N GLY A 251 -22.69 7.09 14.18
CA GLY A 251 -21.46 6.32 14.12
C GLY A 251 -20.23 7.20 14.37
N ARG A 252 -20.15 8.38 13.74
CA ARG A 252 -19.06 9.34 14.01
C ARG A 252 -19.04 9.78 15.47
N THR A 253 -20.19 10.14 16.03
CA THR A 253 -20.29 10.63 17.41
C THR A 253 -19.82 9.58 18.40
N ILE A 254 -20.27 8.32 18.24
CA ILE A 254 -19.85 7.18 19.07
C ILE A 254 -18.34 6.91 18.95
N HIS A 255 -17.80 6.96 17.73
CA HIS A 255 -16.40 6.64 17.49
C HIS A 255 -15.42 7.79 17.79
N LYS A 256 -15.90 9.04 17.86
CA LYS A 256 -15.05 10.23 18.00
C LYS A 256 -14.06 10.15 19.17
N PRO A 257 -14.44 9.75 20.40
CA PRO A 257 -13.49 9.69 21.51
C PRO A 257 -12.35 8.71 21.25
N LEU A 258 -12.68 7.49 20.78
CA LEU A 258 -11.72 6.44 20.48
C LEU A 258 -10.84 6.81 19.28
N TYR A 259 -11.44 7.33 18.22
CA TYR A 259 -10.71 7.77 17.02
C TYR A 259 -9.75 8.91 17.34
N SER A 260 -10.20 9.95 18.07
CA SER A 260 -9.35 11.09 18.44
C SER A 260 -8.17 10.69 19.33
N PHE A 261 -8.30 9.63 20.13
CA PHE A 261 -7.17 9.06 20.87
C PHE A 261 -6.09 8.51 19.92
N PHE A 262 -6.47 7.66 18.96
CA PHE A 262 -5.53 7.10 17.98
C PHE A 262 -4.97 8.16 17.04
N GLU A 263 -5.80 9.12 16.62
CA GLU A 263 -5.43 10.24 15.78
C GLU A 263 -4.31 11.08 16.43
N LYS A 264 -4.49 11.47 17.71
CA LYS A 264 -3.48 12.22 18.48
C LYS A 264 -2.20 11.40 18.66
N LYS A 265 -2.32 10.10 18.93
CA LYS A 265 -1.17 9.20 19.09
C LYS A 265 -0.38 9.08 17.78
N ALA A 266 -1.06 8.84 16.66
CA ALA A 266 -0.44 8.77 15.34
C ALA A 266 0.23 10.10 14.98
N ALA A 267 -0.48 11.23 15.14
CA ALA A 267 0.06 12.57 14.86
C ALA A 267 1.34 12.86 15.66
N LYS A 268 1.41 12.43 16.93
CA LYS A 268 2.60 12.59 17.78
C LYS A 268 3.75 11.70 17.32
N LEU A 269 3.48 10.43 17.00
CA LEU A 269 4.50 9.46 16.58
C LEU A 269 5.08 9.77 15.20
N THR A 270 4.30 10.40 14.33
CA THR A 270 4.67 10.70 12.94
C THR A 270 4.82 12.20 12.69
N ALA A 271 5.08 12.98 13.73
CA ALA A 271 5.31 14.40 13.59
C ALA A 271 6.49 14.63 12.63
N ARG A 272 6.27 15.45 11.59
CA ARG A 272 7.26 15.76 10.54
C ARG A 272 7.73 14.53 9.74
N SER A 273 6.88 13.52 9.59
CA SER A 273 7.15 12.36 8.73
C SER A 273 5.95 12.03 7.84
N VAL A 274 6.20 11.19 6.84
CA VAL A 274 5.22 10.72 5.83
C VAL A 274 4.46 9.46 6.26
N PHE A 275 4.64 9.01 7.51
CA PHE A 275 4.13 7.72 8.00
C PHE A 275 2.75 7.82 8.65
N TYR A 276 2.07 8.97 8.57
CA TYR A 276 0.87 9.25 9.36
C TYR A 276 -0.24 8.21 9.12
N ASP A 277 -0.59 7.95 7.86
CA ASP A 277 -1.67 7.01 7.53
C ASP A 277 -1.26 5.57 7.77
N SER A 278 0.00 5.23 7.50
CA SER A 278 0.59 3.92 7.86
C SER A 278 0.42 3.62 9.36
N VAL A 279 0.75 4.57 10.24
CA VAL A 279 0.65 4.40 11.70
C VAL A 279 -0.80 4.43 12.16
N LEU A 280 -1.60 5.39 11.69
CA LEU A 280 -3.00 5.50 12.08
C LEU A 280 -3.80 4.26 11.66
N PHE A 281 -3.64 3.83 10.41
CA PHE A 281 -4.28 2.62 9.90
C PHE A 281 -3.82 1.38 10.67
N GLY A 282 -2.51 1.22 10.92
CA GLY A 282 -1.99 0.09 11.69
C GLY A 282 -2.54 0.03 13.11
N LEU A 283 -2.60 1.18 13.81
CA LEU A 283 -3.20 1.26 15.16
C LEU A 283 -4.68 0.88 15.14
N LEU A 284 -5.46 1.44 14.22
CA LEU A 284 -6.88 1.13 14.10
C LEU A 284 -7.11 -0.33 13.73
N MET A 285 -6.41 -0.84 12.72
CA MET A 285 -6.57 -2.20 12.22
C MET A 285 -6.36 -3.27 13.31
N TYR A 286 -5.34 -3.12 14.16
CA TYR A 286 -5.05 -4.10 15.22
C TYR A 286 -5.77 -3.82 16.54
N LEU A 287 -5.92 -2.56 16.95
CA LEU A 287 -6.43 -2.21 18.29
C LEU A 287 -7.94 -1.96 18.33
N TYR A 288 -8.56 -1.57 17.21
CA TYR A 288 -10.00 -1.34 17.17
C TYR A 288 -10.79 -2.64 17.39
N PRO A 289 -10.51 -3.78 16.73
CA PRO A 289 -11.22 -5.04 16.99
C PRO A 289 -11.10 -5.50 18.45
N LEU A 290 -9.93 -5.33 19.06
CA LEU A 290 -9.70 -5.65 20.48
C LEU A 290 -10.53 -4.75 21.39
N THR A 291 -10.63 -3.46 21.05
CA THR A 291 -11.44 -2.50 21.80
C THR A 291 -12.92 -2.85 21.71
N VAL A 292 -13.43 -3.17 20.51
CA VAL A 292 -14.81 -3.60 20.30
C VAL A 292 -15.12 -4.87 21.08
N LEU A 293 -14.23 -5.87 21.03
CA LEU A 293 -14.37 -7.10 21.81
C LEU A 293 -14.45 -6.82 23.31
N LEU A 294 -13.52 -6.02 23.84
CA LEU A 294 -13.49 -5.67 25.26
C LEU A 294 -14.77 -4.95 25.70
N LEU A 295 -15.22 -3.94 24.96
CA LEU A 295 -16.45 -3.22 25.26
C LEU A 295 -17.68 -4.13 25.21
N SER A 296 -17.70 -5.07 24.25
CA SER A 296 -18.78 -6.05 24.09
C SER A 296 -18.84 -7.04 25.25
N VAL A 297 -17.68 -7.50 25.73
CA VAL A 297 -17.60 -8.39 26.91
C VAL A 297 -18.05 -7.65 28.16
N ILE A 298 -17.58 -6.41 28.37
CA ILE A 298 -17.99 -5.58 29.50
C ILE A 298 -19.51 -5.37 29.49
N LEU A 299 -20.09 -4.95 28.35
CA LEU A 299 -21.54 -4.79 28.24
C LEU A 299 -22.28 -6.11 28.45
N GLY A 300 -21.74 -7.22 27.95
CA GLY A 300 -22.30 -8.56 28.14
C GLY A 300 -22.41 -8.97 29.61
N ILE A 301 -21.42 -8.61 30.42
CA ILE A 301 -21.41 -8.88 31.87
C ILE A 301 -22.46 -8.06 32.61
N PHE A 302 -22.62 -6.77 32.26
CA PHE A 302 -23.51 -5.86 33.01
C PHE A 302 -24.95 -5.81 32.50
N ALA A 303 -25.17 -6.04 31.20
CA ALA A 303 -26.47 -5.89 30.53
C ALA A 303 -26.93 -7.16 29.79
N GLY A 304 -26.21 -8.28 29.96
CA GLY A 304 -26.52 -9.58 29.36
C GLY A 304 -25.82 -9.81 28.02
N TRP A 305 -25.48 -11.08 27.74
CA TRP A 305 -24.68 -11.46 26.57
C TRP A 305 -25.28 -11.06 25.22
N GLN A 306 -26.61 -10.98 25.14
CA GLN A 306 -27.29 -10.48 23.94
C GLN A 306 -26.91 -9.03 23.63
N ALA A 307 -26.84 -8.15 24.64
CA ALA A 307 -26.44 -6.76 24.47
C ALA A 307 -24.96 -6.65 24.03
N GLY A 308 -24.09 -7.48 24.62
CA GLY A 308 -22.69 -7.58 24.20
C GLY A 308 -22.52 -8.00 22.75
N LEU A 309 -23.26 -9.03 22.31
CA LEU A 309 -23.23 -9.49 20.91
C LEU A 309 -23.77 -8.43 19.93
N ILE A 310 -24.84 -7.72 20.29
CA ILE A 310 -25.36 -6.61 19.49
C ILE A 310 -24.28 -5.54 19.33
N LEU A 311 -23.59 -5.15 20.41
CA LEU A 311 -22.54 -4.13 20.35
C LEU A 311 -21.35 -4.56 19.47
N PHE A 312 -20.96 -5.83 19.57
CA PHE A 312 -19.84 -6.40 18.81
C PHE A 312 -20.01 -6.21 17.30
N PHE A 313 -21.24 -6.42 16.79
CA PHE A 313 -21.54 -6.21 15.37
C PHE A 313 -21.94 -4.77 15.04
N ALA A 314 -22.61 -4.06 15.95
CA ALA A 314 -23.08 -2.70 15.71
C ALA A 314 -21.93 -1.70 15.57
N LEU A 315 -20.86 -1.81 16.37
CA LEU A 315 -19.76 -0.83 16.33
C LEU A 315 -19.02 -0.82 14.97
N PRO A 316 -18.52 -1.94 14.43
CA PRO A 316 -17.88 -1.96 13.11
C PRO A 316 -18.83 -1.51 12.00
N LEU A 317 -20.11 -1.88 12.08
CA LEU A 317 -21.11 -1.44 11.11
C LEU A 317 -21.30 0.08 11.15
N LEU A 318 -21.43 0.67 12.34
CA LEU A 318 -21.52 2.12 12.53
C LEU A 318 -20.26 2.85 12.05
N ALA A 319 -19.07 2.27 12.26
CA ALA A 319 -17.82 2.81 11.72
C ALA A 319 -17.82 2.81 10.18
N TRP A 320 -18.30 1.73 9.57
CA TRP A 320 -18.47 1.64 8.11
C TRP A 320 -19.47 2.68 7.58
N PHE A 321 -20.64 2.83 8.21
CA PHE A 321 -21.61 3.87 7.87
C PHE A 321 -21.02 5.28 7.99
N CYS A 322 -20.21 5.54 9.02
CA CYS A 322 -19.50 6.80 9.19
C CYS A 322 -18.56 7.05 8.00
N GLY A 323 -17.68 6.12 7.66
CA GLY A 323 -16.78 6.26 6.50
C GLY A 323 -17.54 6.48 5.19
N ARG A 324 -18.70 5.81 5.02
CA ARG A 324 -19.48 5.85 3.78
C ARG A 324 -20.35 7.08 3.60
N TYR A 325 -21.10 7.48 4.62
CA TYR A 325 -22.21 8.44 4.47
C TYR A 325 -22.00 9.76 5.23
N TYR A 326 -20.97 9.85 6.07
CA TYR A 326 -20.59 11.11 6.71
C TYR A 326 -19.67 11.95 5.80
N LYS A 327 -19.71 13.28 5.94
CA LYS A 327 -18.91 14.26 5.17
C LYS A 327 -17.50 14.41 5.69
#